data_AF-A0A956BC11-F1
#
_entry.id   AF-A0A956BC11-F1
#
_cell.length_a   1.000
_cell.length_b   1.000
_cell.length_c   1.000
_cell.angle_alpha   90.00
_cell.angle_beta   90.00
_cell.angle_gamma   90.00
#
_symmetry.space_group_name_H-M   'P 1'
#
loop_
_entity.id
_entity.type
_entity.pdbx_description
1 polymer ?
#
loop_
_entity_poly.entity_id
_entity_poly.type
_entity_poly.pdbx_seq_one_letter_code
_entity_poly.pdbx_strand_id
1 'polypeptide(L)'
;MEFLGFLAGAVMALLVAVALFRTVDPARRRRRRRDAAPPGEALGERDRVEALCGALSGDPQRDRPLLNRLLALGPSIVPSLLEHLAELLRTPDGPPPRRVARIEELVSDFGLAAVPPVTDLLARLQPTAPLAPALTRILFRLGQSGARSVMQRGLRHPELAAFLPRFRHLRRGDGATALFLTLRDAPGPAGDHLATLAGLLADAPEVLDKLWDAWDAPRRVGLLCFLADWLPLARPVDVRRGAADP
;
A
#
# COMPACT_ATOMS: atom_id res chain seq x y z
N MET A 1 -36.40 -18.12 -20.28
CA MET A 1 -35.59 -19.03 -19.45
C MET A 1 -34.25 -19.38 -20.10
N GLU A 2 -33.60 -18.46 -20.83
CA GLU A 2 -32.35 -18.76 -21.56
C GLU A 2 -31.09 -18.12 -20.95
N PHE A 3 -31.24 -17.23 -19.96
CA PHE A 3 -30.11 -16.54 -19.33
C PHE A 3 -29.34 -17.38 -18.30
N LEU A 4 -29.94 -18.45 -17.76
CA LEU A 4 -29.31 -19.32 -16.77
C LEU A 4 -28.29 -20.30 -17.39
N GLY A 5 -28.47 -20.69 -18.66
CA GLY A 5 -27.53 -21.59 -19.36
C GLY A 5 -26.19 -20.91 -19.71
N PHE A 6 -26.23 -19.61 -20.03
CA PHE A 6 -25.03 -18.87 -20.42
C PHE A 6 -24.11 -18.57 -19.23
N LEU A 7 -24.68 -18.30 -18.05
CA LEU A 7 -23.92 -18.05 -16.83
C LEU A 7 -23.19 -19.33 -16.35
N ALA A 8 -23.86 -20.48 -16.42
CA ALA A 8 -23.27 -21.76 -16.03
C ALA A 8 -22.10 -22.16 -16.96
N GLY A 9 -22.21 -21.89 -18.27
CA GLY A 9 -21.14 -22.14 -19.25
C GLY A 9 -19.91 -21.27 -19.02
N ALA A 10 -20.11 -19.98 -18.71
CA ALA A 10 -19.01 -19.05 -18.44
C ALA A 10 -18.25 -19.39 -17.13
N VAL A 11 -18.96 -19.82 -16.08
CA VAL A 11 -18.34 -20.23 -14.82
C VAL A 11 -17.54 -21.53 -14.99
N MET A 12 -18.03 -22.49 -15.77
CA MET A 12 -17.28 -23.72 -16.06
C MET A 12 -16.00 -23.47 -16.89
N ALA A 13 -16.06 -22.58 -17.89
CA ALA A 13 -14.89 -22.20 -18.66
C ALA A 13 -13.82 -21.49 -17.80
N LEU A 14 -14.25 -20.64 -16.86
CA LEU A 14 -13.37 -19.99 -15.90
C LEU A 14 -12.73 -21.00 -14.93
N LEU A 15 -13.49 -21.98 -14.45
CA LEU A 15 -12.97 -23.03 -13.56
C LEU A 15 -11.97 -23.95 -14.26
N VAL A 16 -12.17 -24.26 -15.53
CA VAL A 16 -11.22 -25.06 -16.33
C VAL A 16 -9.95 -24.25 -16.65
N ALA A 17 -10.06 -22.94 -16.92
CA ALA A 17 -8.90 -22.07 -17.10
C ALA A 17 -8.07 -21.93 -15.80
N VAL A 18 -8.73 -21.83 -14.64
CA VAL A 18 -8.08 -21.81 -13.32
C VAL A 18 -7.43 -23.16 -12.97
N ALA A 19 -8.05 -24.28 -13.37
CA ALA A 19 -7.48 -25.62 -13.17
C ALA A 19 -6.27 -25.89 -14.06
N LEU A 20 -6.28 -25.41 -15.32
CA LEU A 20 -5.13 -25.52 -16.23
C LEU A 20 -3.97 -24.58 -15.86
N PHE A 21 -4.24 -23.42 -15.23
CA PHE A 21 -3.19 -22.54 -14.71
C PHE A 21 -2.51 -23.10 -13.44
N ARG A 22 -3.19 -23.96 -12.69
CA ARG A 22 -2.67 -24.61 -11.48
C ARG A 22 -1.64 -25.72 -11.73
N THR A 23 -1.46 -26.18 -12.97
CA THR A 23 -0.49 -27.26 -13.27
C THR A 23 0.90 -26.75 -13.66
N VAL A 24 1.08 -25.43 -13.84
CA VAL A 24 2.40 -24.83 -14.03
C VAL A 24 2.94 -24.37 -12.68
N ASP A 25 3.45 -25.32 -11.91
CA ASP A 25 4.02 -25.14 -10.58
C ASP A 25 5.25 -24.18 -10.62
N PRO A 26 5.13 -22.92 -10.15
CA PRO A 26 6.24 -21.96 -10.14
C PRO A 26 7.30 -22.32 -9.07
N ALA A 27 6.97 -23.20 -8.10
CA ALA A 27 7.91 -23.64 -7.08
C ALA A 27 8.99 -24.57 -7.66
N ARG A 28 8.69 -25.32 -8.73
CA ARG A 28 9.67 -26.17 -9.42
C ARG A 28 10.73 -25.38 -10.20
N ARG A 29 10.38 -24.22 -10.77
CA ARG A 29 11.37 -23.33 -11.41
C ARG A 29 12.31 -22.68 -10.39
N ARG A 30 11.81 -22.34 -9.19
CA ARG A 30 12.63 -21.78 -8.11
C ARG A 30 13.60 -22.80 -7.50
N ARG A 31 13.20 -24.07 -7.37
CA ARG A 31 14.12 -25.15 -6.94
C ARG A 31 15.26 -25.39 -7.94
N ARG A 32 14.97 -25.47 -9.25
CA ARG A 32 16.00 -25.66 -10.28
C ARG A 32 17.03 -24.52 -10.37
N ARG A 33 16.67 -23.29 -10.00
CA ARG A 33 17.60 -22.15 -9.99
C ARG A 33 18.44 -22.09 -8.71
N ARG A 34 17.96 -22.67 -7.61
CA ARG A 34 18.66 -22.72 -6.32
C ARG A 34 19.79 -23.75 -6.29
N ASP A 35 19.70 -24.78 -7.13
CA ASP A 35 20.71 -25.85 -7.24
C ASP A 35 21.83 -25.55 -8.25
N ALA A 36 21.86 -24.33 -8.84
CA ALA A 36 22.80 -23.96 -9.90
C ALA A 36 23.69 -22.73 -9.57
N ALA A 37 23.75 -22.31 -8.30
CA ALA A 37 24.63 -21.21 -7.90
C ALA A 37 25.93 -21.77 -7.26
N PRO A 38 27.10 -21.57 -7.88
CA PRO A 38 28.37 -21.93 -7.25
C PRO A 38 28.57 -21.09 -5.96
N PRO A 39 29.14 -21.69 -4.89
CA PRO A 39 29.32 -20.99 -3.63
C PRO A 39 30.46 -19.98 -3.75
N GLY A 40 30.14 -18.68 -3.79
CA GLY A 40 31.17 -17.63 -3.73
C GLY A 40 30.80 -16.25 -4.30
N GLU A 41 29.72 -16.12 -5.07
CA GLU A 41 29.34 -14.80 -5.61
C GLU A 41 28.64 -13.95 -4.55
N ALA A 42 29.26 -12.81 -4.24
CA ALA A 42 28.64 -11.77 -3.44
C ALA A 42 27.33 -11.36 -4.12
N LEU A 43 26.18 -11.73 -3.52
CA LEU A 43 24.85 -11.34 -3.98
C LEU A 43 24.87 -9.88 -4.45
N GLY A 44 24.36 -9.61 -5.66
CA GLY A 44 24.21 -8.24 -6.14
C GLY A 44 23.35 -7.43 -5.17
N GLU A 45 23.50 -6.11 -5.13
CA GLU A 45 22.70 -5.24 -4.24
C GLU A 45 21.20 -5.52 -4.36
N ARG A 46 20.73 -5.73 -5.60
CA ARG A 46 19.35 -6.13 -5.90
C ARG A 46 18.95 -7.45 -5.25
N ASP A 47 19.78 -8.49 -5.37
CA ASP A 47 19.49 -9.81 -4.79
C ASP A 47 19.51 -9.76 -3.25
N ARG A 48 20.37 -8.92 -2.66
CA ARG A 48 20.38 -8.68 -1.20
C ARG A 48 19.11 -7.99 -0.74
N VAL A 49 18.70 -6.93 -1.44
CA VAL A 49 17.45 -6.20 -1.14
C VAL A 49 16.25 -7.15 -1.27
N GLU A 50 16.18 -7.93 -2.35
CA GLU A 50 15.11 -8.91 -2.56
C GLU A 50 15.08 -9.98 -1.46
N ALA A 51 16.24 -10.52 -1.07
CA ALA A 51 16.33 -11.50 0.02
C ALA A 51 15.88 -10.91 1.37
N LEU A 52 16.31 -9.69 1.70
CA LEU A 52 15.93 -9.01 2.94
C LEU A 52 14.44 -8.67 2.96
N CYS A 53 13.89 -8.13 1.88
CA CYS A 53 12.46 -7.87 1.73
C CYS A 53 11.62 -9.16 1.70
N GLY A 54 12.19 -10.24 1.16
CA GLY A 54 11.66 -11.61 1.17
C GLY A 54 11.45 -12.15 2.59
N ALA A 55 12.36 -11.79 3.51
CA ALA A 55 12.35 -12.24 4.90
C ALA A 55 11.46 -11.38 5.82
N LEU A 56 10.94 -10.24 5.35
CA LEU A 56 10.02 -9.41 6.13
C LEU A 56 8.71 -10.14 6.38
N SER A 57 8.39 -10.32 7.66
CA SER A 57 7.23 -11.07 8.13
C SER A 57 6.01 -10.18 8.38
N GLY A 58 6.20 -8.86 8.49
CA GLY A 58 5.19 -7.91 8.94
C GLY A 58 5.07 -7.83 10.47
N ASP A 59 5.94 -8.50 11.22
CA ASP A 59 6.06 -8.39 12.67
C ASP A 59 7.11 -7.32 13.04
N PRO A 60 6.71 -6.25 13.75
CA PRO A 60 7.62 -5.15 14.06
C PRO A 60 8.87 -5.55 14.83
N GLN A 61 8.77 -6.52 15.75
CA GLN A 61 9.88 -6.94 16.59
C GLN A 61 10.87 -7.80 15.81
N ARG A 62 10.37 -8.70 14.97
CA ARG A 62 11.21 -9.60 14.16
C ARG A 62 11.86 -8.88 12.97
N ASP A 63 11.15 -7.92 12.38
CA ASP A 63 11.60 -7.25 11.16
C ASP A 63 12.64 -6.16 11.44
N ARG A 64 12.72 -5.62 12.67
CA ARG A 64 13.63 -4.52 13.02
C ARG A 64 15.10 -4.70 12.61
N PRO A 65 15.77 -5.84 12.85
CA PRO A 65 17.13 -6.05 12.37
C PRO A 65 17.26 -6.07 10.84
N LEU A 66 16.23 -6.55 10.12
CA LEU A 66 16.22 -6.55 8.65
C LEU A 66 16.05 -5.13 8.10
N LEU A 67 15.17 -4.33 8.71
CA LEU A 67 14.97 -2.92 8.36
C LEU A 67 16.24 -2.10 8.56
N ASN A 68 16.94 -2.28 9.69
CA ASN A 68 18.20 -1.59 9.93
C ASN A 68 19.26 -1.94 8.87
N ARG A 69 19.30 -3.20 8.41
CA ARG A 69 20.20 -3.62 7.33
C ARG A 69 19.82 -2.98 6.00
N LEU A 70 18.53 -2.90 5.69
CA LEU A 70 18.03 -2.23 4.48
C LEU A 70 18.36 -0.73 4.51
N LEU A 71 18.09 -0.05 5.62
CA LEU A 71 18.42 1.38 5.79
C LEU A 71 19.93 1.65 5.65
N ALA A 72 20.77 0.73 6.13
CA ALA A 72 22.23 0.85 6.02
C ALA A 72 22.76 0.76 4.58
N LEU A 73 21.99 0.22 3.63
CA LEU A 73 22.36 0.22 2.21
C LEU A 73 22.18 1.60 1.55
N GLY A 74 21.48 2.54 2.22
CA GLY A 74 21.29 3.90 1.74
C GLY A 74 20.18 4.05 0.70
N PRO A 75 19.91 5.28 0.23
CA PRO A 75 18.74 5.60 -0.59
C PRO A 75 18.81 5.05 -2.03
N SER A 76 19.96 4.55 -2.48
CA SER A 76 20.11 3.93 -3.81
C SER A 76 19.19 2.72 -4.00
N ILE A 77 18.77 2.08 -2.91
CA ILE A 77 17.91 0.89 -2.95
C ILE A 77 16.41 1.22 -3.17
N VAL A 78 16.00 2.49 -3.04
CA VAL A 78 14.58 2.87 -3.11
C VAL A 78 13.90 2.36 -4.40
N PRO A 79 14.50 2.48 -5.61
CA PRO A 79 13.91 1.90 -6.81
C PRO A 79 13.65 0.39 -6.69
N SER A 80 14.59 -0.37 -6.12
CA SER A 80 14.42 -1.82 -5.91
C SER A 80 13.33 -2.14 -4.89
N LEU A 81 13.17 -1.31 -3.85
CA LEU A 81 12.06 -1.44 -2.90
C LEU A 81 10.70 -1.19 -3.58
N LEU A 82 10.61 -0.21 -4.46
CA LEU A 82 9.39 0.09 -5.23
C LEU A 82 9.07 -1.01 -6.23
N GLU A 83 10.07 -1.61 -6.88
CA GLU A 83 9.90 -2.78 -7.74
C GLU A 83 9.37 -3.98 -6.93
N HIS A 84 9.95 -4.24 -5.76
CA HIS A 84 9.49 -5.31 -4.89
C HIS A 84 8.05 -5.09 -4.42
N LEU A 85 7.69 -3.85 -4.06
CA LEU A 85 6.33 -3.47 -3.70
C LEU A 85 5.34 -3.69 -4.87
N ALA A 86 5.75 -3.35 -6.09
CA ALA A 86 4.95 -3.57 -7.29
C ALA A 86 4.72 -5.05 -7.58
N GLU A 87 5.75 -5.89 -7.43
CA GLU A 87 5.65 -7.34 -7.58
C GLU A 87 4.75 -7.94 -6.49
N LEU A 88 4.96 -7.52 -5.25
CA LEU A 88 4.19 -7.96 -4.10
C LEU A 88 2.68 -7.73 -4.30
N LEU A 89 2.29 -6.56 -4.82
CA LEU A 89 0.90 -6.19 -5.11
C LEU A 89 0.29 -6.86 -6.35
N ARG A 90 1.10 -7.52 -7.20
CA ARG A 90 0.61 -8.32 -8.34
C ARG A 90 0.28 -9.77 -7.96
N THR A 91 0.60 -10.19 -6.73
CA THR A 91 0.35 -11.56 -6.28
C THR A 91 -1.15 -11.83 -6.20
N PRO A 92 -1.68 -12.93 -6.80
CA PRO A 92 -3.11 -13.17 -6.92
C PRO A 92 -3.84 -13.36 -5.59
N ASP A 93 -3.17 -13.91 -4.59
CA ASP A 93 -3.72 -14.08 -3.24
C ASP A 93 -3.70 -12.78 -2.40
N GLY A 94 -3.14 -11.70 -2.97
CA GLY A 94 -2.90 -10.45 -2.26
C GLY A 94 -1.76 -10.60 -1.23
N PRO A 95 -0.83 -9.64 -1.15
CA PRO A 95 0.15 -9.68 -0.08
C PRO A 95 -0.50 -9.33 1.27
N PRO A 96 0.02 -9.85 2.39
CA PRO A 96 -0.46 -9.45 3.70
C PRO A 96 -0.27 -7.93 3.86
N PRO A 97 -1.34 -7.16 4.23
CA PRO A 97 -1.29 -5.70 4.30
C PRO A 97 -0.15 -5.17 5.17
N ARG A 98 0.20 -5.88 6.24
CA ARG A 98 1.32 -5.54 7.13
C ARG A 98 2.65 -5.48 6.41
N ARG A 99 2.89 -6.39 5.47
CA ARG A 99 4.14 -6.45 4.71
C ARG A 99 4.24 -5.29 3.72
N VAL A 100 3.12 -4.95 3.06
CA VAL A 100 3.00 -3.77 2.20
C VAL A 100 3.29 -2.51 3.02
N ALA A 101 2.61 -2.34 4.15
CA ALA A 101 2.79 -1.20 5.04
C ALA A 101 4.24 -1.07 5.53
N ARG A 102 4.92 -2.19 5.78
CA ARG A 102 6.33 -2.20 6.23
C ARG A 102 7.29 -1.71 5.16
N ILE A 103 7.05 -2.08 3.90
CA ILE A 103 7.84 -1.59 2.78
C ILE A 103 7.54 -0.10 2.54
N GLU A 104 6.28 0.32 2.65
CA GLU A 104 5.91 1.74 2.57
C GLU A 104 6.61 2.58 3.65
N GLU A 105 6.62 2.09 4.90
CA GLU A 105 7.33 2.71 6.03
C GLU A 105 8.82 2.81 5.74
N LEU A 106 9.47 1.71 5.36
CA LEU A 106 10.89 1.68 5.00
C LEU A 106 11.24 2.66 3.89
N VAL A 107 10.43 2.75 2.83
CA VAL A 107 10.66 3.72 1.75
C VAL A 107 10.51 5.15 2.28
N SER A 108 9.54 5.40 3.16
CA SER A 108 9.32 6.71 3.77
C SER A 108 10.45 7.11 4.72
N ASP A 109 11.11 6.15 5.38
CA ASP A 109 12.25 6.37 6.29
C ASP A 109 13.48 6.95 5.56
N PHE A 110 13.59 6.76 4.23
CA PHE A 110 14.60 7.46 3.41
C PHE A 110 14.28 8.94 3.17
N GLY A 111 13.15 9.43 3.69
CA GLY A 111 12.78 10.84 3.66
C GLY A 111 12.66 11.40 2.25
N LEU A 112 13.21 12.60 2.04
CA LEU A 112 13.11 13.30 0.75
C LEU A 112 13.86 12.60 -0.38
N ALA A 113 14.80 11.71 -0.08
CA ALA A 113 15.51 10.92 -1.09
C ALA A 113 14.57 9.92 -1.80
N ALA A 114 13.48 9.51 -1.15
CA ALA A 114 12.48 8.64 -1.76
C ALA A 114 11.52 9.39 -2.71
N VAL A 115 11.41 10.71 -2.61
CA VAL A 115 10.42 11.47 -3.39
C VAL A 115 10.63 11.33 -4.90
N PRO A 116 11.83 11.58 -5.47
CA PRO A 116 12.04 11.46 -6.91
C PRO A 116 11.58 10.11 -7.49
N PRO A 117 12.10 8.95 -7.03
CA PRO A 117 11.70 7.67 -7.63
C PRO A 117 10.21 7.35 -7.42
N VAL A 118 9.62 7.76 -6.29
CA VAL A 118 8.18 7.56 -6.05
C VAL A 118 7.34 8.41 -7.01
N THR A 119 7.69 9.68 -7.20
CA THR A 119 6.96 10.56 -8.14
C THR A 119 7.14 10.15 -9.59
N ASP A 120 8.33 9.71 -9.97
CA ASP A 120 8.62 9.27 -11.34
C ASP A 120 7.84 8.00 -11.68
N LEU A 121 7.69 7.10 -10.70
CA LEU A 121 6.86 5.90 -10.86
C LEU A 121 5.37 6.26 -10.89
N LEU A 122 4.92 7.16 -10.00
CA LEU A 122 3.53 7.62 -9.96
C LEU A 122 3.10 8.27 -11.28
N ALA A 123 3.97 9.07 -11.91
CA ALA A 123 3.72 9.72 -13.19
C ALA A 123 3.50 8.72 -14.35
N ARG A 124 3.99 7.48 -14.21
CA ARG A 124 3.83 6.43 -15.23
C ARG A 124 2.60 5.56 -15.01
N LEU A 125 1.89 5.76 -13.90
CA LEU A 125 0.78 4.91 -13.49
C LEU A 125 -0.56 5.60 -13.73
N GLN A 126 -1.57 4.80 -14.09
CA GLN A 126 -2.95 5.26 -13.97
C GLN A 126 -3.34 5.33 -12.48
N PRO A 127 -4.22 6.26 -12.06
CA PRO A 127 -4.67 6.37 -10.68
C PRO A 127 -5.34 5.13 -10.09
N THR A 128 -5.85 4.25 -10.97
CA THR A 128 -6.49 2.96 -10.66
C THR A 128 -5.49 1.81 -10.55
N ALA A 129 -4.20 2.02 -10.86
CA ALA A 129 -3.20 0.97 -10.76
C ALA A 129 -3.05 0.51 -9.29
N PRO A 130 -2.90 -0.80 -9.02
CA PRO A 130 -2.79 -1.33 -7.66
C PRO A 130 -1.68 -0.70 -6.81
N LEU A 131 -0.60 -0.24 -7.47
CA LEU A 131 0.55 0.39 -6.83
C LEU A 131 0.31 1.87 -6.47
N ALA A 132 -0.59 2.57 -7.16
CA ALA A 132 -0.81 3.99 -6.97
C ALA A 132 -1.21 4.37 -5.53
N PRO A 133 -2.12 3.65 -4.84
CA PRO A 133 -2.42 3.91 -3.43
C PRO A 133 -1.20 3.82 -2.52
N ALA A 134 -0.33 2.82 -2.73
CA ALA A 134 0.86 2.61 -1.90
C ALA A 134 1.88 3.75 -2.06
N LEU A 135 2.15 4.16 -3.31
CA LEU A 135 3.01 5.33 -3.58
C LEU A 135 2.44 6.62 -3.01
N THR A 136 1.12 6.78 -3.07
CA THR A 136 0.45 7.95 -2.49
C THR A 136 0.62 7.96 -0.97
N ARG A 137 0.47 6.82 -0.29
CA ARG A 137 0.71 6.69 1.17
C ARG A 137 2.15 6.99 1.56
N ILE A 138 3.14 6.51 0.79
CA ILE A 138 4.56 6.86 1.01
C ILE A 138 4.75 8.38 0.97
N LEU A 139 4.22 9.05 -0.05
CA LEU A 139 4.32 10.51 -0.18
C LEU A 139 3.57 11.25 0.93
N PHE A 140 2.45 10.70 1.42
CA PHE A 140 1.72 11.25 2.56
C PHE A 140 2.51 11.16 3.87
N ARG A 141 3.20 10.04 4.12
CA ARG A 141 4.07 9.86 5.31
C ARG A 141 5.24 10.84 5.34
N LEU A 142 5.69 11.31 4.17
CA LEU A 142 6.68 12.38 4.06
C LEU A 142 6.12 13.78 4.37
N GLY A 143 4.81 13.87 4.65
CA GLY A 143 4.13 15.08 5.11
C GLY A 143 4.15 16.23 4.10
N GLN A 144 4.19 17.46 4.62
CA GLN A 144 4.15 18.68 3.80
C GLN A 144 5.29 18.75 2.78
N SER A 145 6.47 18.23 3.13
CA SER A 145 7.64 18.25 2.25
C SER A 145 7.43 17.34 1.04
N GLY A 146 6.90 16.13 1.24
CA GLY A 146 6.49 15.23 0.16
C GLY A 146 5.43 15.88 -0.74
N ALA A 147 4.37 16.46 -0.16
CA ALA A 147 3.31 17.12 -0.92
C ALA A 147 3.82 18.31 -1.75
N ARG A 148 4.70 19.16 -1.18
CA ARG A 148 5.33 20.28 -1.91
C ARG A 148 6.13 19.78 -3.10
N SER A 149 6.94 18.74 -2.92
CA SER A 149 7.74 18.18 -4.00
C SER A 149 6.89 17.53 -5.09
N VAL A 150 5.79 16.84 -4.75
CA VAL A 150 4.84 16.29 -5.75
C VAL A 150 4.20 17.43 -6.55
N MET A 151 3.77 18.51 -5.89
CA MET A 151 3.15 19.67 -6.55
C MET A 151 4.15 20.39 -7.47
N GLN A 152 5.38 20.61 -7.01
CA GLN A 152 6.45 21.21 -7.82
C GLN A 152 6.79 20.34 -9.03
N ARG A 153 6.85 19.01 -8.85
CA ARG A 153 7.07 18.06 -9.95
C ARG A 153 5.87 17.97 -10.89
N GLY A 154 4.64 18.11 -10.40
CA GLY A 154 3.44 18.13 -11.23
C GLY A 154 3.40 19.29 -12.23
N LEU A 155 4.13 20.39 -11.95
CA LEU A 155 4.34 21.46 -12.93
C LEU A 155 5.23 21.03 -14.11
N ARG A 156 6.10 20.03 -13.89
CA ARG A 156 7.05 19.48 -14.88
C ARG A 156 6.56 18.17 -15.50
N HIS A 157 5.64 17.47 -14.85
CA HIS A 157 5.09 16.17 -15.24
C HIS A 157 3.56 16.24 -15.21
N PRO A 158 2.91 16.58 -16.35
CA PRO A 158 1.46 16.74 -16.41
C PRO A 158 0.70 15.45 -16.06
N GLU A 159 1.33 14.28 -16.17
CA GLU A 159 0.77 12.98 -15.80
C GLU A 159 0.44 12.89 -14.30
N LEU A 160 1.14 13.67 -13.46
CA LEU A 160 0.86 13.75 -12.03
C LEU A 160 -0.44 14.52 -11.73
N ALA A 161 -1.01 15.25 -12.70
CA ALA A 161 -2.21 16.07 -12.49
C ALA A 161 -3.38 15.28 -11.91
N ALA A 162 -3.53 14.01 -12.29
CA ALA A 162 -4.58 13.12 -11.77
C ALA A 162 -4.42 12.80 -10.27
N PHE A 163 -3.20 12.92 -9.73
CA PHE A 163 -2.89 12.65 -8.32
C PHE A 163 -2.86 13.92 -7.46
N LEU A 164 -2.63 15.10 -8.06
CA LEU A 164 -2.54 16.37 -7.33
C LEU A 164 -3.72 16.68 -6.40
N PRO A 165 -5.00 16.39 -6.75
CA PRO A 165 -6.12 16.62 -5.83
C PRO A 165 -5.90 15.99 -4.45
N ARG A 166 -5.32 14.78 -4.40
CA ARG A 166 -5.05 14.05 -3.14
C ARG A 166 -4.07 14.77 -2.23
N PHE A 167 -3.13 15.53 -2.78
CA PHE A 167 -2.09 16.23 -2.00
C PHE A 167 -2.43 17.70 -1.66
N ARG A 168 -3.54 18.24 -2.18
CA ARG A 168 -3.92 19.65 -1.94
C ARG A 168 -4.15 19.97 -0.46
N HIS A 169 -4.67 19.01 0.29
CA HIS A 169 -5.01 19.15 1.70
C HIS A 169 -3.77 19.31 2.59
N LEU A 170 -2.72 18.51 2.32
CA LEU A 170 -1.45 18.61 3.02
C LEU A 170 -0.76 19.97 2.87
N ARG A 171 -0.94 20.63 1.71
CA ARG A 171 -0.33 21.94 1.46
C ARG A 171 -0.96 23.05 2.31
N ARG A 172 -2.21 22.91 2.71
CA ARG A 172 -2.95 23.93 3.47
C ARG A 172 -2.63 23.92 4.96
N GLY A 173 -1.94 22.88 5.46
CA GLY A 173 -1.62 22.76 6.88
C GLY A 173 -2.79 22.33 7.77
N ASP A 174 -3.99 22.18 7.21
CA ASP A 174 -5.20 21.75 7.93
C ASP A 174 -5.28 20.22 8.00
N GLY A 175 -4.41 19.59 8.79
CA GLY A 175 -4.23 18.13 8.82
C GLY A 175 -5.53 17.35 9.06
N ALA A 176 -6.16 17.50 10.22
CA ALA A 176 -7.33 16.70 10.59
C ALA A 176 -8.64 17.22 9.96
N THR A 177 -8.85 18.54 9.96
CA THR A 177 -10.11 19.13 9.46
C THR A 177 -10.25 18.97 7.95
N ALA A 178 -9.18 19.19 7.16
CA ALA A 178 -9.27 18.99 5.72
C ALA A 178 -9.37 17.50 5.37
N LEU A 179 -8.71 16.61 6.12
CA LEU A 179 -8.85 15.16 5.97
C LEU A 179 -10.29 14.71 6.21
N PHE A 180 -10.89 15.18 7.31
CA PHE A 180 -12.29 14.92 7.65
C PHE A 180 -13.23 15.36 6.52
N LEU A 181 -13.15 16.63 6.08
CA LEU A 181 -14.03 17.15 5.03
C LEU A 181 -13.89 16.37 3.71
N THR A 182 -12.65 15.99 3.38
CA THR A 182 -12.36 15.23 2.15
C THR A 182 -12.97 13.84 2.19
N LEU A 183 -12.84 13.14 3.32
CA LEU A 183 -13.41 11.80 3.49
C LEU A 183 -14.93 11.85 3.64
N ARG A 184 -15.47 12.83 4.37
CA ARG A 184 -16.91 13.05 4.53
C ARG A 184 -17.60 13.19 3.17
N ASP A 185 -17.04 14.05 2.32
CA ASP A 185 -17.64 14.43 1.04
C ASP A 185 -17.21 13.50 -0.12
N ALA A 186 -16.41 12.47 0.16
CA ALA A 186 -15.91 11.56 -0.87
C ALA A 186 -17.05 10.79 -1.55
N PRO A 187 -17.14 10.77 -2.88
CA PRO A 187 -18.12 9.96 -3.60
C PRO A 187 -17.68 8.49 -3.64
N GLY A 188 -18.65 7.58 -3.57
CA GLY A 188 -18.42 6.13 -3.67
C GLY A 188 -18.18 5.41 -2.33
N PRO A 189 -17.69 4.17 -2.37
CA PRO A 189 -17.46 3.35 -1.18
C PRO A 189 -16.31 3.91 -0.34
N ALA A 190 -16.52 3.97 0.99
CA ALA A 190 -15.57 4.58 1.93
C ALA A 190 -14.19 3.88 1.92
N GLY A 191 -14.15 2.57 1.66
CA GLY A 191 -12.94 1.74 1.75
C GLY A 191 -11.79 2.22 0.86
N ASP A 192 -12.05 2.63 -0.38
CA ASP A 192 -11.00 3.04 -1.33
C ASP A 192 -10.32 4.34 -0.92
N HIS A 193 -11.12 5.30 -0.42
CA HIS A 193 -10.63 6.58 0.07
C HIS A 193 -9.89 6.43 1.40
N LEU A 194 -10.42 5.60 2.31
CA LEU A 194 -9.77 5.25 3.58
C LEU A 194 -8.41 4.57 3.34
N ALA A 195 -8.34 3.60 2.42
CA ALA A 195 -7.09 2.91 2.08
C ALA A 195 -6.05 3.87 1.49
N THR A 196 -6.48 4.85 0.68
CA THR A 196 -5.58 5.85 0.09
C THR A 196 -5.03 6.82 1.14
N LEU A 197 -5.82 7.13 2.17
CA LEU A 197 -5.48 8.11 3.21
C LEU A 197 -5.09 7.48 4.55
N ALA A 198 -4.93 6.15 4.62
CA ALA A 198 -4.64 5.39 5.83
C ALA A 198 -3.43 5.93 6.61
N GLY A 199 -2.38 6.38 5.90
CA GLY A 199 -1.21 6.99 6.52
C GLY A 199 -1.52 8.29 7.26
N LEU A 200 -2.40 9.14 6.69
CA LEU A 200 -2.81 10.39 7.34
C LEU A 200 -3.82 10.16 8.47
N LEU A 201 -4.67 9.13 8.35
CA LEU A 201 -5.60 8.75 9.42
C LEU A 201 -4.88 8.21 10.64
N ALA A 202 -3.72 7.57 10.47
CA ALA A 202 -2.88 7.14 11.59
C ALA A 202 -2.35 8.32 12.41
N ASP A 203 -2.08 9.46 11.77
CA ASP A 203 -1.58 10.68 12.41
C ASP A 203 -2.70 11.61 12.92
N ALA A 204 -3.96 11.31 12.60
CA ALA A 204 -5.14 12.07 13.01
C ALA A 204 -6.32 11.15 13.36
N PRO A 205 -6.18 10.30 14.40
CA PRO A 205 -7.20 9.32 14.78
C PRO A 205 -8.55 9.94 15.13
N GLU A 206 -8.58 11.20 15.61
CA GLU A 206 -9.80 11.95 15.91
C GLU A 206 -10.68 12.20 14.68
N VAL A 207 -10.13 12.04 13.47
CA VAL A 207 -10.90 12.10 12.22
C VAL A 207 -11.80 10.88 12.09
N LEU A 208 -11.39 9.71 12.58
CA LEU A 208 -12.18 8.48 12.51
C LEU A 208 -13.47 8.62 13.33
N ASP A 209 -13.39 9.21 14.53
CA ASP A 209 -14.55 9.47 15.38
C ASP A 209 -15.52 10.45 14.71
N LYS A 210 -14.99 11.55 14.14
CA LYS A 210 -15.82 12.51 13.40
C LYS A 210 -16.48 11.90 12.17
N LEU A 211 -15.78 11.02 11.46
CA LEU A 211 -16.33 10.30 10.32
C LEU A 211 -17.40 9.30 10.75
N TRP A 212 -17.19 8.61 11.87
CA TRP A 212 -18.20 7.73 12.46
C TRP A 212 -19.50 8.48 12.72
N ASP A 213 -19.42 9.63 13.37
CA ASP A 213 -20.60 10.45 13.67
C ASP A 213 -21.28 10.98 12.40
N ALA A 214 -20.50 11.42 11.41
CA ALA A 214 -21.02 12.06 10.20
C ALA A 214 -21.53 11.08 9.13
N TRP A 215 -21.08 9.83 9.12
CA TRP A 215 -21.41 8.87 8.08
C TRP A 215 -22.67 8.05 8.36
N ASP A 216 -23.31 7.61 7.29
CA ASP A 216 -24.45 6.69 7.34
C ASP A 216 -24.00 5.24 7.58
N ALA A 217 -24.96 4.35 7.86
CA ALA A 217 -24.69 2.95 8.20
C ALA A 217 -23.84 2.21 7.15
N PRO A 218 -24.09 2.32 5.83
CA PRO A 218 -23.25 1.66 4.82
C PRO A 218 -21.78 2.13 4.85
N ARG A 219 -21.53 3.42 5.03
CA ARG A 219 -20.16 3.96 5.12
C ARG A 219 -19.48 3.58 6.43
N ARG A 220 -20.21 3.52 7.55
CA ARG A 220 -19.71 2.99 8.83
C ARG A 220 -19.29 1.52 8.71
N VAL A 221 -20.05 0.69 7.99
CA VAL A 221 -19.64 -0.70 7.70
C VAL A 221 -18.33 -0.72 6.90
N GLY A 222 -18.20 0.12 5.87
CA GLY A 222 -16.96 0.25 5.11
C GLY A 222 -15.76 0.69 5.99
N LEU A 223 -15.99 1.59 6.93
CA LEU A 223 -15.00 2.01 7.93
C LEU A 223 -14.59 0.86 8.84
N LEU A 224 -15.54 0.08 9.36
CA LEU A 224 -15.25 -1.09 10.19
C LEU A 224 -14.48 -2.17 9.44
N CYS A 225 -14.81 -2.44 8.18
CA CYS A 225 -14.05 -3.38 7.35
C CYS A 225 -12.61 -2.89 7.15
N PHE A 226 -12.44 -1.62 6.79
CA PHE A 226 -11.11 -1.00 6.68
C PHE A 226 -10.34 -1.10 8.00
N LEU A 227 -10.99 -0.76 9.12
CA LEU A 227 -10.39 -0.85 10.44
C LEU A 227 -10.08 -2.30 10.83
N ALA A 228 -10.90 -3.29 10.51
CA ALA A 228 -10.58 -4.70 10.78
C ALA A 228 -9.31 -5.15 10.05
N ASP A 229 -9.11 -4.67 8.81
CA ASP A 229 -7.93 -4.96 8.01
C ASP A 229 -6.67 -4.19 8.49
N TRP A 230 -6.86 -3.03 9.13
CA TRP A 230 -5.79 -2.10 9.53
C TRP A 230 -5.49 -2.00 11.03
N LEU A 231 -6.41 -2.40 11.92
CA LEU A 231 -6.26 -2.37 13.39
C LEU A 231 -5.03 -3.13 13.91
N PRO A 232 -4.52 -4.18 13.25
CA PRO A 232 -3.29 -4.80 13.74
C PRO A 232 -2.04 -3.91 13.61
N LEU A 233 -2.15 -2.74 12.97
CA LEU A 233 -1.10 -1.71 12.88
C LEU A 233 -1.28 -0.57 13.89
N ALA A 234 -2.48 -0.42 14.47
CA ALA A 234 -2.69 0.45 15.63
C ALA A 234 -2.27 -0.33 16.88
N ARG A 235 -1.28 0.16 17.62
CA ARG A 235 -1.03 -0.39 18.96
C ARG A 235 -2.34 -0.29 19.76
N PRO A 236 -2.70 -1.31 20.56
CA PRO A 236 -3.89 -1.27 21.39
C PRO A 236 -3.64 -0.31 22.54
N VAL A 237 -3.85 0.98 22.29
CA VAL A 237 -4.12 1.96 23.34
C VAL A 237 -5.50 2.51 23.00
N ASP A 238 -6.46 2.11 23.84
CA ASP A 238 -7.77 2.75 24.04
C ASP A 238 -8.97 2.47 23.12
N VAL A 239 -8.95 1.47 22.23
CA VAL A 239 -10.20 1.02 21.55
C VAL A 239 -11.19 0.30 22.52
N ARG A 240 -10.77 -0.01 23.75
CA ARG A 240 -11.61 -0.70 24.75
C ARG A 240 -12.51 0.22 25.59
N ARG A 241 -12.44 1.55 25.47
CA ARG A 241 -13.29 2.45 26.28
C ARG A 241 -14.69 2.71 25.72
N GLY A 242 -14.97 2.35 24.47
CA GLY A 242 -16.29 2.52 23.86
C GLY A 242 -17.19 1.27 23.82
N ALA A 243 -16.67 0.10 24.20
CA ALA A 243 -17.41 -1.17 24.15
C ALA A 243 -17.92 -1.63 25.53
N ALA A 244 -17.76 -0.79 26.55
CA ALA A 244 -18.20 -1.05 27.91
C ALA A 244 -18.89 0.20 28.47
N ASP A 245 -20.01 0.57 27.88
CA ASP A 245 -21.12 1.14 28.65
C ASP A 245 -22.44 0.60 28.03
N PRO A 246 -23.38 0.10 28.86
CA PRO A 246 -24.63 -0.51 28.43
C PRO A 246 -25.64 0.48 27.84
#